data_AF-A0A2E6WJ08-F1
#
_entry.id   AF-A0A2E6WJ08-F1
#
_cell.length_a   1.000
_cell.length_b   1.000
_cell.length_c   1.000
_cell.angle_alpha   90.00
_cell.angle_beta   90.00
_cell.angle_gamma   90.00
#
_symmetry.space_group_name_H-M   'P 1'
#
loop_
_entity.id
_entity.type
_entity.pdbx_description
1 polymer ?
#
loop_
_entity_poly.entity_id
_entity_poly.type
_entity_poly.pdbx_seq_one_letter_code
_entity_poly.pdbx_strand_id
1 'polypeptide(L)'
;MIKIRIMYWKEIPVQIEFSDPSTKKSIKLDERFQFAVDSISMLDGSYGSDDYLDGWKWVNKEDIKEELTEEFIDGYTNKYKYPQDLIKKITSLLELNKRDEAPGSIDSWLVGK
;
A
#
# COMPACT_ATOMS: atom_id res chain seq x y z
N MET A 1 12.62 -17.12 -8.91
CA MET A 1 11.43 -16.89 -8.06
C MET A 1 11.53 -15.47 -7.54
N ILE A 2 10.46 -14.71 -7.68
CA ILE A 2 10.36 -13.34 -7.20
C ILE A 2 9.53 -13.38 -5.93
N LYS A 3 10.08 -12.83 -4.85
CA LYS A 3 9.35 -12.53 -3.63
C LYS A 3 8.91 -11.09 -3.67
N ILE A 4 7.61 -10.87 -3.47
CA ILE A 4 7.01 -9.55 -3.42
C ILE A 4 6.52 -9.28 -2.02
N ARG A 5 6.82 -8.10 -1.49
CA ARG A 5 6.16 -7.59 -0.30
C ARG A 5 5.80 -6.13 -0.47
N ILE A 6 4.70 -5.73 0.17
CA ILE A 6 4.16 -4.37 0.05
C ILE A 6 4.18 -3.75 1.43
N MET A 7 4.68 -2.52 1.52
CA MET A 7 4.59 -1.69 2.71
C MET A 7 3.24 -1.01 2.70
N TYR A 8 2.50 -1.22 3.77
CA TYR A 8 1.27 -0.50 4.06
C TYR A 8 1.47 0.39 5.29
N TRP A 9 0.83 1.54 5.28
CA TRP A 9 0.42 2.20 6.51
C TRP A 9 -1.06 1.88 6.72
N LYS A 10 -1.36 1.10 7.77
CA LYS A 10 -2.69 0.52 7.99
C LYS A 10 -3.17 -0.17 6.70
N GLU A 11 -4.25 0.28 6.08
CA GLU A 11 -4.78 -0.26 4.84
C GLU A 11 -4.16 0.32 3.55
N ILE A 12 -3.40 1.41 3.63
CA ILE A 12 -2.94 2.20 2.48
C ILE A 12 -1.54 1.73 2.02
N PRO A 13 -1.37 1.20 0.79
CA PRO A 13 -0.05 0.80 0.31
C PRO A 13 0.78 2.03 -0.10
N VAL A 14 2.08 2.01 0.19
CA VAL A 14 2.99 3.12 -0.19
C VAL A 14 4.20 2.68 -1.00
N GLN A 15 4.60 1.42 -0.88
CA GLN A 15 5.83 0.92 -1.50
C GLN A 15 5.71 -0.57 -1.79
N ILE A 16 6.22 -1.00 -2.93
CA ILE A 16 6.34 -2.40 -3.31
C ILE A 16 7.82 -2.75 -3.37
N GLU A 17 8.17 -3.87 -2.77
CA GLU A 17 9.51 -4.42 -2.82
C GLU A 17 9.49 -5.77 -3.54
N PHE A 18 10.37 -5.89 -4.52
CA PHE A 18 10.62 -7.07 -5.31
C PHE A 18 12.01 -7.59 -4.97
N SER A 19 12.13 -8.89 -4.75
CA SER A 19 13.43 -9.51 -4.49
C SER A 19 13.53 -10.87 -5.14
N ASP A 20 14.71 -11.17 -5.64
CA ASP A 20 15.15 -12.51 -6.03
C ASP A 20 16.40 -12.87 -5.20
N PRO A 21 17.04 -14.04 -5.40
CA PRO A 21 18.23 -14.43 -4.64
C PRO A 21 19.44 -13.48 -4.79
N SER A 22 19.50 -12.68 -5.85
CA SER A 22 20.66 -11.87 -6.23
C SER A 22 20.40 -10.36 -6.08
N THR A 23 19.14 -9.94 -6.26
CA THR A 23 18.75 -8.54 -6.46
C THR A 23 17.53 -8.20 -5.62
N LYS A 24 17.50 -6.94 -5.18
CA LYS A 24 16.39 -6.36 -4.44
C LYS A 24 16.07 -4.98 -5.03
N LYS A 25 14.80 -4.73 -5.34
CA LYS A 25 14.29 -3.47 -5.91
C LYS A 25 13.09 -3.00 -5.11
N SER A 26 13.09 -1.74 -4.71
CA SER A 26 12.00 -1.11 -3.98
C SER A 26 11.46 0.06 -4.78
N ILE A 27 10.17 0.02 -5.10
CA ILE A 27 9.47 1.03 -5.88
C ILE A 27 8.43 1.69 -4.98
N LYS A 28 8.54 3.00 -4.82
CA LYS A 28 7.50 3.79 -4.15
C LYS A 28 6.31 3.91 -5.09
N LEU A 29 5.11 3.76 -4.54
CA LEU A 29 3.89 4.06 -5.26
C LEU A 29 3.76 5.56 -5.47
N ASP A 30 2.74 5.95 -6.24
CA ASP A 30 2.38 7.35 -6.47
C ASP A 30 2.36 8.14 -5.16
N GLU A 31 2.94 9.33 -5.15
CA GLU A 31 3.05 10.19 -3.96
C GLU A 31 1.70 10.48 -3.29
N ARG A 32 0.61 10.42 -4.07
CA ARG A 32 -0.77 10.55 -3.57
C ARG A 32 -1.11 9.53 -2.49
N PHE A 33 -0.50 8.35 -2.48
CA PHE A 33 -0.65 7.39 -1.40
C PHE A 33 -0.05 7.90 -0.08
N GLN A 34 1.13 8.54 -0.13
CA GLN A 34 1.72 9.15 1.07
C GLN A 34 0.87 10.33 1.56
N PHE A 35 0.37 11.17 0.64
CA PHE A 35 -0.57 12.23 0.99
C PHE A 35 -1.86 11.70 1.66
N ALA A 36 -2.35 10.52 1.22
CA ALA A 36 -3.49 9.88 1.84
C ALA A 36 -3.17 9.35 3.25
N VAL A 37 -1.98 8.76 3.46
CA VAL A 37 -1.51 8.38 4.80
C VAL A 37 -1.51 9.57 5.74
N ASP A 38 -0.89 10.68 5.34
CA ASP A 38 -0.81 11.87 6.17
C ASP A 38 -2.20 12.42 6.47
N SER A 39 -3.07 12.53 5.46
CA SER A 39 -4.46 13.01 5.62
C SER A 39 -5.29 12.13 6.56
N ILE A 40 -5.24 10.80 6.39
CA ILE A 40 -6.02 9.87 7.22
C ILE A 40 -5.46 9.82 8.65
N SER A 41 -4.14 9.90 8.84
CA SER A 41 -3.54 9.94 10.17
C SER A 41 -3.95 11.16 10.99
N MET A 42 -4.19 12.29 10.33
CA MET A 42 -4.70 13.50 11.00
C MET A 42 -6.18 13.34 11.36
N LEU A 43 -6.97 12.65 10.51
CA LEU A 43 -8.40 12.44 10.71
C LEU A 43 -8.71 11.38 11.77
N ASP A 44 -7.93 10.30 11.83
CA ASP A 44 -8.10 9.23 12.82
C ASP A 44 -7.40 9.50 14.16
N GLY A 45 -6.63 10.61 14.24
CA GLY A 45 -5.92 11.03 15.44
C GLY A 45 -4.57 10.35 15.66
N SER A 46 -4.13 9.47 14.75
CA SER A 46 -2.84 8.76 14.88
C SER A 46 -1.65 9.70 14.66
N TYR A 47 -1.82 10.84 13.98
CA TYR A 47 -0.74 11.76 13.64
C TYR A 47 0.02 12.24 14.89
N GLY A 48 1.34 12.05 14.88
CA GLY A 48 2.21 12.46 16.00
C GLY A 48 2.13 11.56 17.23
N SER A 49 1.40 10.44 17.16
CA SER A 49 1.34 9.40 18.20
C SER A 49 2.08 8.13 17.77
N ASP A 50 2.26 7.21 18.72
CA ASP A 50 2.86 5.90 18.44
C ASP A 50 2.02 5.09 17.44
N ASP A 51 0.70 5.30 17.38
CA ASP A 51 -0.20 4.62 16.44
C ASP A 51 0.18 4.90 14.97
N TYR A 52 0.76 6.08 14.68
CA TYR A 52 1.27 6.37 13.34
C TYR A 52 2.45 5.45 12.97
N LEU A 53 3.37 5.23 13.91
CA LEU A 53 4.55 4.39 13.71
C LEU A 53 4.17 2.91 13.66
N ASP A 54 3.22 2.49 14.52
CA ASP A 54 2.74 1.12 14.60
C ASP A 54 1.83 0.72 13.42
N GLY A 55 1.31 1.70 12.69
CA GLY A 55 0.54 1.50 11.46
C GLY A 55 1.35 0.88 10.32
N TRP A 56 2.69 0.99 10.33
CA TRP A 56 3.54 0.52 9.24
C TRP A 56 3.76 -0.99 9.27
N LYS A 57 3.35 -1.70 8.22
CA LYS A 57 3.48 -3.16 8.11
C LYS A 57 3.91 -3.60 6.72
N TRP A 58 4.91 -4.48 6.67
CA TRP A 58 5.25 -5.25 5.48
C TRP A 58 4.35 -6.48 5.37
N VAL A 59 3.73 -6.65 4.20
CA VAL A 59 2.93 -7.84 3.88
C VAL A 59 3.55 -8.56 2.69
N ASN A 60 3.90 -9.84 2.91
CA ASN A 60 4.37 -10.71 1.84
C ASN A 60 3.19 -11.11 0.94
N LYS A 61 3.40 -11.04 -0.38
CA LYS A 61 2.49 -11.58 -1.39
C LYS A 61 3.01 -12.95 -1.85
N GLU A 62 2.26 -13.59 -2.75
CA GLU A 62 2.64 -14.89 -3.28
C GLU A 62 3.95 -14.83 -4.09
N ASP A 63 4.74 -15.91 -4.00
CA ASP A 63 5.97 -16.07 -4.76
C ASP A 63 5.67 -16.31 -6.23
N ILE A 64 6.29 -15.53 -7.12
CA ILE A 64 6.05 -15.60 -8.56
C ILE A 64 7.21 -16.33 -9.25
N LYS A 65 6.88 -17.29 -10.11
CA LYS A 65 7.86 -18.09 -10.88
C LYS A 65 8.28 -17.42 -12.18
N GLU A 66 8.61 -16.13 -12.10
CA GLU A 66 9.11 -15.32 -13.21
C GLU A 66 10.53 -14.81 -12.90
N GLU A 67 11.12 -14.11 -13.87
CA GLU A 67 12.40 -13.42 -13.75
C GLU A 67 12.18 -11.96 -13.35
N LEU A 68 13.02 -11.43 -12.48
CA LEU A 68 12.91 -10.04 -12.03
C LEU A 68 13.43 -9.09 -13.12
N THR A 69 12.54 -8.67 -14.00
CA THR A 69 12.82 -7.69 -15.06
C THR A 69 12.21 -6.31 -14.73
N GLU A 70 12.72 -5.25 -15.36
CA GLU A 70 12.12 -3.91 -15.22
C GLU A 70 10.67 -3.88 -15.73
N GLU A 71 10.39 -4.58 -16.84
CA GLU A 71 9.03 -4.72 -17.39
C GLU A 71 8.06 -5.36 -16.40
N PHE A 72 8.50 -6.39 -15.66
CA PHE A 72 7.71 -7.04 -14.63
C PHE A 72 7.43 -6.07 -13.46
N ILE A 73 8.46 -5.36 -13.01
CA ILE A 73 8.35 -4.37 -11.91
C ILE A 73 7.36 -3.27 -12.29
N ASP A 74 7.50 -2.70 -13.49
CA ASP A 74 6.63 -1.63 -13.98
C ASP A 74 5.20 -2.14 -14.17
N GLY A 75 5.03 -3.32 -14.78
CA GLY A 75 3.73 -3.95 -14.97
C GLY A 75 3.01 -4.24 -13.66
N TYR A 76 3.73 -4.73 -12.64
CA TYR A 76 3.16 -4.99 -11.32
C TYR A 76 2.83 -3.69 -10.58
N THR A 77 3.72 -2.71 -10.60
CA THR A 77 3.53 -1.42 -9.91
C THR A 77 2.36 -0.64 -10.50
N ASN A 78 2.23 -0.63 -11.84
CA ASN A 78 1.15 0.07 -12.56
C ASN A 78 -0.26 -0.48 -12.29
N LYS A 79 -0.38 -1.66 -11.66
CA LYS A 79 -1.66 -2.19 -11.17
C LYS A 79 -2.23 -1.31 -10.05
N TYR A 80 -1.37 -0.75 -9.21
CA TYR A 80 -1.76 0.08 -8.07
C TYR A 80 -1.99 1.52 -8.54
N LYS A 81 -3.23 1.85 -8.86
CA LYS A 81 -3.63 3.19 -9.27
C LYS A 81 -4.34 3.89 -8.14
N TYR A 82 -3.94 5.13 -7.88
CA TYR A 82 -4.58 5.95 -6.86
C TYR A 82 -6.00 6.39 -7.30
N PRO A 83 -7.07 5.98 -6.59
CA PRO A 83 -8.42 6.46 -6.85
C PRO A 83 -8.59 7.89 -6.35
N GLN A 84 -9.17 8.77 -7.15
CA GLN A 84 -9.38 10.18 -6.77
C GLN A 84 -10.25 10.35 -5.52
N ASP A 85 -11.13 9.38 -5.24
CA ASP A 85 -12.04 9.38 -4.11
C ASP A 85 -11.54 8.54 -2.92
N LEU A 86 -10.27 8.12 -2.90
CA LEU A 86 -9.72 7.24 -1.87
C LEU A 86 -9.86 7.81 -0.46
N ILE A 87 -9.35 9.01 -0.23
CA ILE A 87 -9.41 9.68 1.09
C ILE A 87 -10.87 9.79 1.53
N LYS A 88 -11.75 10.28 0.64
CA LYS A 88 -13.18 10.42 0.92
C LYS A 88 -13.82 9.09 1.34
N LYS A 89 -13.53 7.99 0.64
CA LYS A 89 -14.03 6.65 0.99
C LYS A 89 -13.57 6.20 2.36
N ILE A 90 -12.27 6.35 2.67
CA ILE A 90 -11.72 5.95 3.98
C ILE A 90 -12.31 6.83 5.09
N THR A 91 -12.40 8.15 4.89
CA THR A 91 -13.02 9.06 5.86
C THR A 91 -14.47 8.68 6.13
N SER A 92 -15.26 8.36 5.09
CA SER A 92 -16.64 7.89 5.29
C SER A 92 -16.70 6.58 6.08
N LEU A 93 -15.76 5.65 5.89
CA LEU A 93 -15.70 4.43 6.72
C LEU A 93 -15.31 4.73 8.17
N LEU A 94 -14.39 5.65 8.39
CA LEU A 94 -13.98 6.09 9.72
C LEU A 94 -15.16 6.72 10.48
N GLU A 95 -15.89 7.65 9.87
CA GLU A 95 -17.09 8.29 10.45
C GLU A 95 -18.19 7.27 10.80
N LEU A 96 -18.31 6.21 10.00
CA LEU A 96 -19.28 5.13 10.23
C LEU A 96 -18.77 4.07 11.23
N ASN A 97 -17.55 4.19 11.77
CA ASN A 97 -16.87 3.16 12.56
C ASN A 97 -16.82 1.79 11.85
N LYS A 98 -16.66 1.81 10.52
CA LYS A 98 -16.58 0.62 9.64
C LYS A 98 -15.25 0.53 8.91
N ARG A 99 -14.26 1.33 9.30
CA ARG A 99 -12.92 1.28 8.74
C ARG A 99 -12.25 -0.04 9.12
N ASP A 100 -11.71 -0.72 8.12
CA ASP A 100 -10.84 -1.88 8.32
C ASP A 100 -9.40 -1.44 8.05
N GLU A 101 -8.63 -1.27 9.12
CA GLU A 101 -7.23 -0.82 9.08
C GLU A 101 -6.25 -1.95 8.70
N ALA A 102 -6.75 -3.16 8.41
CA ALA A 102 -5.89 -4.27 8.03
C ALA A 102 -5.17 -3.97 6.70
N PRO A 103 -3.85 -4.27 6.61
CA PRO A 103 -3.09 -4.15 5.38
C PRO A 103 -3.76 -4.84 4.19
N GLY A 104 -4.01 -4.08 3.14
CA GLY A 104 -4.64 -4.56 1.90
C GLY A 104 -6.16 -4.72 1.95
N SER A 105 -6.86 -4.30 3.02
CA SER A 105 -8.32 -4.32 3.09
C SER A 105 -8.99 -3.51 1.96
N ILE A 106 -8.29 -2.50 1.43
CA ILE A 106 -8.72 -1.67 0.31
C ILE A 106 -8.04 -1.99 -1.03
N ASP A 107 -7.22 -3.05 -1.13
CA ASP A 107 -6.49 -3.40 -2.37
C ASP A 107 -7.45 -3.51 -3.57
N SER A 108 -8.68 -3.99 -3.35
CA SER A 108 -9.74 -4.10 -4.36
C SER A 108 -10.18 -2.77 -4.99
N TRP A 109 -9.90 -1.64 -4.33
CA TRP A 109 -10.18 -0.29 -4.86
C TRP A 109 -9.03 0.26 -5.69
N LEU A 110 -7.82 -0.26 -5.46
CA LEU A 110 -6.56 0.27 -5.99
C LEU A 110 -6.08 -0.51 -7.21
N VAL A 111 -6.32 -1.82 -7.18
CA VAL A 111 -5.93 -2.75 -8.24
C VAL A 111 -7.08 -2.87 -9.23
N GLY A 112 -6.89 -2.35 -10.44
CA GLY A 112 -7.82 -2.56 -11.55
C GLY A 112 -7.99 -4.05 -11.83
N LYS A 113 -9.22 -4.50 -12.09
CA LYS A 113 -9.48 -5.86 -12.60
C LYS A 113 -8.77 -6.11 -13.92
#